data_AF-A0A967CLA4-F1
#
_entry.id   AF-A0A967CLA4-F1
#
_cell.length_a   1.000
_cell.length_b   1.000
_cell.length_c   1.000
_cell.angle_alpha   90.00
_cell.angle_beta   90.00
_cell.angle_gamma   90.00
#
_symmetry.space_group_name_H-M   'P 1'
#
loop_
_entity.id
_entity.type
_entity.pdbx_description
1 polymer ?
#
loop_
_entity_poly.entity_id
_entity_poly.type
_entity_poly.pdbx_seq_one_letter_code
_entity_poly.pdbx_strand_id
1 'polypeptide(L)' 'MTVGLLAVFPENPSVDMARTLDLSGYTWKGVGGADALRRLSPVNGWAGAVVGCDEDPESGWA' A
#
# COMPACT_ATOMS: atom_id res chain seq x y z
N MET A 1 -11.35 -9.31 -14.68
CA MET A 1 -10.63 -8.03 -14.58
C MET A 1 -9.50 -8.24 -13.60
N THR A 2 -8.24 -8.09 -14.01
CA THR A 2 -7.10 -8.20 -13.10
C THR A 2 -7.02 -6.91 -12.30
N VAL A 3 -7.09 -6.99 -10.98
CA VAL A 3 -6.76 -5.85 -10.11
C VAL A 3 -5.26 -5.60 -10.21
N GLY A 4 -4.86 -4.37 -10.56
CA GLY A 4 -3.44 -4.01 -10.68
C GLY A 4 -2.77 -3.88 -9.30
N LEU A 5 -1.44 -3.68 -9.30
CA LEU A 5 -0.65 -3.63 -8.06
C LEU A 5 -1.03 -2.39 -7.22
N LEU A 6 -1.32 -2.61 -5.94
CA LEU A 6 -1.55 -1.55 -4.95
C LEU A 6 -0.24 -1.12 -4.29
N ALA A 7 -0.08 0.17 -4.07
CA ALA A 7 0.94 0.71 -3.17
C ALA A 7 0.40 0.72 -1.74
N VAL A 8 1.17 0.23 -0.78
CA VAL A 8 0.79 0.20 0.64
C VAL A 8 1.80 0.98 1.45
N PHE A 9 1.35 1.99 2.18
CA PHE A 9 2.17 2.74 3.13
C PHE A 9 1.69 2.42 4.55
N PRO A 10 2.60 2.21 5.53
CA PRO A 10 4.06 2.25 5.40
C PRO A 10 4.65 1.03 4.67
N GLU A 11 5.98 1.03 4.44
CA GLU A 11 6.68 -0.07 3.76
C GLU A 11 6.45 -1.42 4.44
N ASN A 12 6.32 -1.40 5.76
CA ASN A 12 6.05 -2.57 6.58
C ASN A 12 4.67 -2.36 7.25
N PRO A 13 3.55 -2.71 6.59
CA PRO A 13 2.23 -2.51 7.14
C PRO A 13 1.98 -3.44 8.35
N SER A 14 0.96 -3.13 9.14
CA SER A 14 0.57 -3.99 10.24
C SER A 14 0.13 -5.38 9.75
N VAL A 15 0.27 -6.37 10.64
CA VAL A 15 -0.07 -7.77 10.32
C VAL A 15 -1.53 -7.92 9.88
N ASP A 16 -2.44 -7.17 10.50
CA ASP A 16 -3.86 -7.21 10.17
C ASP A 16 -4.15 -6.61 8.79
N MET A 17 -3.47 -5.52 8.43
CA MET A 17 -3.57 -4.91 7.10
C MET A 17 -3.04 -5.84 6.01
N ALA A 18 -1.83 -6.39 6.19
CA ALA A 18 -1.24 -7.34 5.25
C ALA A 18 -2.14 -8.56 5.04
N ARG A 19 -2.61 -9.17 6.14
CA ARG A 19 -3.52 -10.32 6.11
C ARG A 19 -4.83 -9.98 5.40
N THR A 20 -5.40 -8.81 5.64
CA THR A 20 -6.65 -8.38 5.00
C THR A 20 -6.49 -8.27 3.49
N LEU A 21 -5.39 -7.67 3.01
CA LEU A 21 -5.10 -7.54 1.58
C LEU A 21 -4.90 -8.91 0.92
N ASP A 22 -4.14 -9.79 1.57
CA ASP A 22 -3.87 -11.14 1.08
C ASP A 22 -5.16 -11.97 0.98
N LEU A 23 -5.98 -11.99 2.04
CA LEU A 23 -7.26 -12.71 2.07
C LEU A 23 -8.29 -12.14 1.08
N SER A 24 -8.20 -10.85 0.77
CA SER A 24 -9.05 -10.19 -0.24
C SER A 24 -8.57 -10.42 -1.67
N GLY A 25 -7.42 -11.08 -1.86
CA GLY A 25 -6.85 -11.39 -3.18
C GLY A 25 -6.22 -10.19 -3.89
N TYR A 26 -5.88 -9.11 -3.18
CA TYR A 26 -5.17 -7.98 -3.76
C TYR A 26 -3.69 -8.31 -3.92
N THR A 27 -3.10 -7.90 -5.04
CA THR A 27 -1.64 -7.84 -5.17
C THR A 27 -1.17 -6.47 -4.70
N TRP A 28 -0.23 -6.43 -3.77
CA TRP A 28 0.22 -5.19 -3.15
C TRP A 28 1.73 -5.16 -2.91
N LYS A 29 2.26 -3.95 -2.70
CA LYS A 29 3.65 -3.72 -2.34
C LYS A 29 3.78 -2.61 -1.32
N GLY A 30 4.50 -2.88 -0.23
CA GLY A 30 4.92 -1.89 0.74
C GLY A 30 5.83 -0.82 0.13
N VAL A 31 5.56 0.45 0.42
CA VAL A 31 6.36 1.61 0.02
C VAL A 31 6.58 2.54 1.21
N GLY A 32 7.82 2.97 1.43
CA GLY A 32 8.20 3.82 2.57
C GLY A 32 7.92 5.32 2.39
N GLY A 33 7.23 5.72 1.31
CA GLY A 33 6.92 7.12 1.02
C GLY A 33 7.01 7.46 -0.48
N ALA A 34 6.89 8.76 -0.79
CA ALA A 34 6.76 9.25 -2.17
C ALA A 34 7.95 8.88 -3.07
N ASP A 35 9.18 8.88 -2.55
CA ASP A 35 10.34 8.52 -3.36
C ASP A 35 10.38 7.03 -3.68
N ALA A 36 10.01 6.18 -2.72
CA ALA A 36 9.86 4.74 -2.97
C ALA A 36 8.74 4.47 -3.98
N LEU A 37 7.61 5.18 -3.86
CA LEU A 37 6.47 5.07 -4.78
C LEU A 37 6.86 5.39 -6.23
N ARG A 38 7.67 6.43 -6.45
CA ARG A 38 8.19 6.81 -7.77
C ARG A 38 9.18 5.77 -8.31
N ARG A 39 10.15 5.35 -7.48
CA ARG A 39 11.18 4.38 -7.89
C ARG A 39 10.62 3.00 -8.21
N LEU A 40 9.58 2.58 -7.49
CA LEU A 40 8.99 1.24 -7.59
C LEU A 40 7.77 1.19 -8.51
N SER A 41 7.49 2.27 -9.25
CA SER A 41 6.32 2.36 -10.12
C SER A 41 6.28 1.21 -11.13
N PRO A 42 5.17 0.45 -11.20
CA PRO A 42 4.95 -0.55 -12.24
C PRO A 42 4.88 0.09 -13.63
N VAL A 43 5.14 -0.71 -14.67
CA VAL A 43 5.05 -0.28 -16.09
C VAL A 43 3.66 0.29 -16.42
N ASN A 44 2.60 -0.31 -15.86
CA ASN A 44 1.22 0.13 -16.06
C ASN A 44 0.73 1.10 -14.97
N GLY A 45 1.64 1.62 -14.14
CA GLY A 45 1.32 2.42 -12.97
C GLY A 45 0.70 1.63 -11.82
N TRP A 46 0.41 2.35 -10.74
CA TRP A 46 -0.28 1.82 -9.57
C TRP A 46 -1.79 1.77 -9.82
N ALA A 47 -2.45 0.70 -9.37
CA ALA A 47 -3.92 0.64 -9.40
C ALA A 47 -4.57 1.52 -8.34
N GLY A 48 -3.83 1.83 -7.27
CA GLY A 48 -4.28 2.63 -6.15
C GLY A 48 -3.26 2.62 -5.02
N ALA A 49 -3.58 3.32 -3.94
CA ALA A 49 -2.80 3.36 -2.72
C ALA A 49 -3.67 3.04 -1.51
N VAL A 50 -3.08 2.38 -0.51
CA VAL A 50 -3.67 2.16 0.80
C VAL A 50 -2.70 2.71 1.85
N VAL A 51 -3.21 3.53 2.75
CA VAL A 51 -2.44 4.18 3.82
C VAL A 51 -2.94 3.59 5.14
N GLY A 52 -2.04 2.95 5.88
CA GLY A 52 -2.30 2.52 7.26
C GLY A 52 -2.30 3.73 8.18
N CYS A 53 -3.40 3.89 8.92
CA CYS A 53 -3.57 4.94 9.94
C CYS A 53 -3.86 4.32 11.33
N ASP A 54 -3.51 3.05 11.51
CA ASP A 54 -3.79 2.27 12.72
C ASP A 54 -2.81 2.58 13.87
N GLU A 55 -1.54 2.83 13.56
CA GLU A 55 -0.53 3.20 14.58
C GLU A 55 -0.53 4.70 14.93
N ASP A 56 -0.77 5.57 13.94
CA ASP A 56 -0.87 7.03 14.13
C ASP A 56 -2.03 7.61 13.29
N PRO A 57 -3.26 7.64 13.85
CA PRO A 57 -4.45 8.06 13.13
C PRO A 57 -4.46 9.54 12.74
N GLU A 58 -3.87 10.41 13.59
CA GLU A 58 -3.87 11.86 13.38
C GLU A 58 -2.89 12.23 12.25
N SER A 59 -1.69 11.65 12.25
CA SER A 59 -0.71 11.89 11.18
C SER A 59 -1.10 11.24 9.86
N GLY A 60 -1.90 10.17 9.88
CA GLY A 60 -2.29 9.43 8.67
C GLY A 60 -3.14 10.22 7.66
N TRP A 61 -3.75 11.34 8.09
CA TRP A 61 -4.55 12.23 7.25
C TRP A 61 -3.90 13.60 6.97
N ALA A 62 -2.74 13.87 7.59
CA ALA A 62 -2.08 15.17 7.56
C ALA A 62 -1.37 15.48 6.23
#